data_AF-A0A383CW09-F1
#
_entry.id   AF-A0A383CW09-F1
#
_cell.length_a   1.000
_cell.length_b   1.000
_cell.length_c   1.000
_cell.angle_alpha   90.00
_cell.angle_beta   90.00
_cell.angle_gamma   90.00
#
_symmetry.space_group_name_H-M   'P 1'
#
loop_
_entity.id
_entity.type
_entity.pdbx_description
1 polymer ?
#
loop_
_entity_poly.entity_id
_entity_poly.type
_entity_poly.pdbx_seq_one_letter_code
_entity_poly.pdbx_strand_id
1 'polypeptide(L)'
;ANFLNEMALRFKSDLSINAISSPQEASFKPGFIDVLDLQNIADNINLGQPGYVGGKASVEFIRTAVDLALSHQVNAITTAPINKKSINLAGFNWPGHTEMLSEFTNTKDVALMLTGETLRVVIVTTHIPLNKVKELITRKQVATIVQLTHQWLLENVTDSPNIAVTGLNPHCGDGGIFGEEELTEIIPGLEIVRKEGIKASGPFSADALFAKLKPNEYDAVITMYHDQGMIPVKMANR
;
A
#
# COMPACT_ATOMS: atom_id res chain seq x y z
N ALA A 1 -20.23 -19.23 1.33
CA ALA A 1 -19.69 -20.06 0.23
C ALA A 1 -20.63 -20.11 -0.98
N ASN A 2 -21.96 -20.19 -0.78
CA ASN A 2 -22.96 -20.24 -1.86
C ASN A 2 -22.77 -19.19 -2.95
N PHE A 3 -22.61 -17.92 -2.58
CA PHE A 3 -22.34 -16.83 -3.53
C PHE A 3 -21.14 -17.11 -4.45
N LEU A 4 -20.02 -17.58 -3.90
CA LEU A 4 -18.83 -17.89 -4.71
C LEU A 4 -19.03 -19.13 -5.57
N ASN A 5 -19.81 -20.12 -5.12
CA ASN A 5 -20.19 -21.27 -5.96
C ASN A 5 -20.99 -20.81 -7.19
N GLU A 6 -21.97 -19.93 -7.01
CA GLU A 6 -22.74 -19.36 -8.13
C GLU A 6 -21.84 -18.57 -9.09
N MET A 7 -20.90 -17.77 -8.56
CA MET A 7 -19.96 -17.01 -9.38
C MET A 7 -18.97 -17.93 -10.12
N ALA A 8 -18.48 -19.00 -9.48
CA ALA A 8 -17.63 -19.99 -10.13
C ALA A 8 -18.37 -20.65 -11.30
N LEU A 9 -19.62 -21.10 -11.10
CA LEU A 9 -20.44 -21.66 -12.18
C LEU A 9 -20.62 -20.70 -13.36
N ARG A 10 -20.74 -19.39 -13.09
CA ARG A 10 -20.94 -18.37 -14.12
C ARG A 10 -19.69 -18.02 -14.92
N PHE A 11 -18.53 -17.90 -14.25
CA PHE A 11 -17.32 -17.34 -14.85
C PHE A 11 -16.24 -18.37 -15.12
N LYS A 12 -16.20 -19.47 -14.38
CA LYS A 12 -15.15 -20.49 -14.46
C LYS A 12 -15.60 -21.80 -13.78
N SER A 13 -16.38 -22.61 -14.51
CA SER A 13 -17.10 -23.77 -13.97
C SER A 13 -16.22 -24.96 -13.54
N ASP A 14 -14.94 -24.94 -13.90
CA ASP A 14 -13.92 -25.89 -13.45
C ASP A 14 -13.37 -25.57 -12.04
N LEU A 15 -13.73 -24.42 -11.46
CA LEU A 15 -13.41 -24.09 -10.07
C LEU A 15 -14.44 -24.66 -9.09
N SER A 16 -13.94 -25.30 -8.03
CA SER A 16 -14.75 -25.77 -6.89
C SER A 16 -14.48 -24.91 -5.65
N ILE A 17 -15.53 -24.54 -4.91
CA ILE A 17 -15.38 -23.81 -3.65
C ILE A 17 -15.40 -24.80 -2.49
N ASN A 18 -14.34 -24.80 -1.67
CA ASN A 18 -14.24 -25.59 -0.46
C ASN A 18 -14.43 -24.69 0.76
N ALA A 19 -15.55 -24.84 1.47
CA ALA A 19 -15.76 -24.08 2.71
C ALA A 19 -14.91 -24.68 3.84
N ILE A 20 -14.13 -23.84 4.51
CA ILE A 20 -13.24 -24.22 5.61
C ILE A 20 -13.58 -23.43 6.87
N SER A 21 -13.23 -23.97 8.05
CA SER A 21 -13.46 -23.30 9.34
C SER A 21 -12.22 -22.60 9.89
N SER A 22 -11.04 -22.94 9.36
CA SER A 22 -9.76 -22.33 9.74
C SER A 22 -8.78 -22.33 8.56
N PRO A 23 -7.85 -21.36 8.46
CA PRO A 23 -6.84 -21.35 7.40
C PRO A 23 -5.99 -22.63 7.33
N GLN A 24 -5.84 -23.36 8.45
CA GLN A 24 -5.06 -24.59 8.53
C GLN A 24 -5.75 -25.79 7.84
N GLU A 25 -7.06 -25.70 7.57
CA GLU A 25 -7.81 -26.71 6.82
C GLU A 25 -7.70 -26.52 5.30
N ALA A 26 -7.10 -25.41 4.84
CA ALA A 26 -6.97 -25.12 3.42
C ALA A 26 -6.14 -26.19 2.70
N SER A 27 -6.66 -26.66 1.57
CA SER A 27 -6.03 -27.71 0.76
C SER A 27 -5.01 -27.16 -0.23
N PHE A 28 -5.16 -25.90 -0.64
CA PHE A 28 -4.35 -25.22 -1.66
C PHE A 28 -4.22 -26.00 -2.98
N LYS A 29 -5.22 -26.84 -3.29
CA LYS A 29 -5.22 -27.67 -4.49
C LYS A 29 -5.61 -26.87 -5.73
N PRO A 30 -4.88 -27.00 -6.85
CA PRO A 30 -5.33 -26.42 -8.13
C PRO A 30 -6.75 -26.84 -8.48
N GLY A 31 -7.57 -25.89 -8.91
CA GLY A 31 -9.00 -26.11 -9.20
C GLY A 31 -9.94 -25.93 -8.00
N PHE A 32 -9.39 -25.75 -6.78
CA PHE A 32 -10.17 -25.46 -5.58
C PHE A 32 -9.86 -24.07 -5.04
N ILE A 33 -10.87 -23.39 -4.51
CA ILE A 33 -10.72 -22.18 -3.70
C ILE A 33 -11.20 -22.50 -2.30
N ASP A 34 -10.28 -22.53 -1.34
CA ASP A 34 -10.61 -22.65 0.07
C ASP A 34 -11.15 -21.31 0.58
N VAL A 35 -12.33 -21.32 1.21
CA VAL A 35 -13.06 -20.13 1.65
C VAL A 35 -13.40 -20.26 3.12
N LEU A 36 -12.85 -19.38 3.94
CA LEU A 36 -13.33 -19.17 5.30
C LEU A 36 -14.69 -18.47 5.23
N ASP A 37 -15.77 -19.25 5.37
CA ASP A 37 -17.12 -18.78 5.14
C ASP A 37 -17.74 -18.12 6.38
N LEU A 38 -17.87 -16.79 6.36
CA LEU A 38 -18.49 -16.02 7.45
C LEU A 38 -20.03 -16.08 7.45
N GLN A 39 -20.65 -16.73 6.45
CA GLN A 39 -22.11 -16.85 6.33
C GLN A 39 -22.85 -15.49 6.40
N ASN A 40 -22.22 -14.43 5.88
CA ASN A 40 -22.68 -13.05 6.00
C ASN A 40 -23.16 -12.43 4.66
N ILE A 41 -23.22 -13.24 3.60
CA ILE A 41 -23.78 -12.87 2.29
C ILE A 41 -25.13 -13.57 2.14
N ALA A 42 -26.19 -12.78 1.94
CA ALA A 42 -27.52 -13.31 1.60
C ALA A 42 -27.55 -13.79 0.14
N ASP A 43 -28.40 -14.78 -0.14
CA ASP A 43 -28.54 -15.39 -1.48
C ASP A 43 -29.04 -14.41 -2.55
N ASN A 44 -29.57 -13.24 -2.17
CA ASN A 44 -30.20 -12.27 -3.08
C ASN A 44 -29.40 -10.97 -3.24
N ILE A 45 -28.07 -11.03 -3.27
CA ILE A 45 -27.25 -9.85 -3.53
C ILE A 45 -27.41 -9.35 -4.98
N ASN A 46 -27.80 -8.08 -5.14
CA ASN A 46 -27.95 -7.46 -6.46
C ASN A 46 -26.58 -7.07 -7.03
N LEU A 47 -26.03 -7.94 -7.88
CA LEU A 47 -24.75 -7.68 -8.55
C LEU A 47 -24.76 -6.39 -9.35
N GLY A 48 -23.65 -5.65 -9.27
CA GLY A 48 -23.46 -4.38 -10.00
C GLY A 48 -24.16 -3.17 -9.36
N GLN A 49 -24.87 -3.34 -8.24
CA GLN A 49 -25.51 -2.24 -7.52
C GLN A 49 -24.94 -2.11 -6.10
N PRO A 50 -24.60 -0.89 -5.64
CA PRO A 50 -24.22 -0.66 -4.25
C PRO A 50 -25.34 -1.04 -3.28
N GLY A 51 -25.00 -1.72 -2.18
CA GLY A 51 -25.99 -2.19 -1.22
C GLY A 51 -25.41 -2.46 0.17
N TYR A 52 -26.30 -2.43 1.18
CA TYR A 52 -25.96 -2.64 2.59
C TYR A 52 -25.21 -3.96 2.83
N VAL A 53 -25.74 -5.09 2.32
CA VAL A 53 -25.18 -6.44 2.56
C VAL A 53 -23.74 -6.53 2.04
N GLY A 54 -23.49 -6.08 0.80
CA GLY A 54 -22.14 -6.10 0.23
C GLY A 54 -21.17 -5.19 0.98
N GLY A 55 -21.62 -4.02 1.44
CA GLY A 55 -20.81 -3.12 2.27
C GLY A 55 -20.42 -3.74 3.60
N LYS A 56 -21.40 -4.26 4.34
CA LYS A 56 -21.19 -4.90 5.65
C LYS A 56 -20.26 -6.11 5.52
N ALA A 57 -20.53 -6.99 4.56
CA ALA A 57 -19.71 -8.19 4.37
C ALA A 57 -18.27 -7.84 3.98
N SER A 58 -18.04 -6.83 3.13
CA SER A 58 -16.70 -6.37 2.77
C SER A 58 -15.87 -5.96 4.00
N VAL A 59 -16.48 -5.20 4.92
CA VAL A 59 -15.82 -4.77 6.17
C VAL A 59 -15.53 -5.96 7.07
N GLU A 60 -16.48 -6.89 7.20
CA GLU A 60 -16.30 -8.10 8.01
C GLU A 60 -15.19 -9.00 7.45
N PHE A 61 -15.09 -9.17 6.13
CA PHE A 61 -13.98 -9.92 5.50
C PHE A 61 -12.62 -9.29 5.78
N ILE A 62 -12.51 -7.96 5.65
CA ILE A 62 -11.27 -7.25 5.94
C ILE A 62 -10.91 -7.38 7.42
N ARG A 63 -11.87 -7.19 8.33
CA ARG A 63 -11.63 -7.35 9.77
C ARG A 63 -11.16 -8.77 10.11
N THR A 64 -11.83 -9.79 9.60
CA THR A 64 -11.41 -11.18 9.81
C THR A 64 -10.01 -11.43 9.24
N ALA A 65 -9.68 -10.91 8.06
CA ALA A 65 -8.33 -11.05 7.50
C ALA A 65 -7.27 -10.37 8.41
N VAL A 66 -7.58 -9.20 8.97
CA VAL A 66 -6.71 -8.51 9.93
C VAL A 66 -6.53 -9.34 11.21
N ASP A 67 -7.61 -9.86 11.79
CA ASP A 67 -7.56 -10.68 13.00
C ASP A 67 -6.72 -11.95 12.79
N LEU A 68 -6.84 -12.58 11.62
CA LEU A 68 -6.01 -13.73 11.23
C LEU A 68 -4.53 -13.36 11.09
N ALA A 69 -4.21 -12.20 10.51
CA ALA A 69 -2.84 -11.74 10.36
C ALA A 69 -2.22 -11.38 11.72
N LEU A 70 -2.95 -10.65 12.58
CA LEU A 70 -2.52 -10.28 13.93
C LEU A 70 -2.34 -11.50 14.85
N SER A 71 -3.11 -12.56 14.63
CA SER A 71 -2.96 -13.84 15.33
C SER A 71 -1.97 -14.80 14.66
N HIS A 72 -1.22 -14.33 13.65
CA HIS A 72 -0.21 -15.12 12.91
C HIS A 72 -0.75 -16.39 12.24
N GLN A 73 -2.04 -16.44 11.92
CA GLN A 73 -2.64 -17.56 11.18
C GLN A 73 -2.47 -17.45 9.67
N VAL A 74 -2.14 -16.25 9.17
CA VAL A 74 -1.78 -15.98 7.78
C VAL A 74 -0.56 -15.05 7.73
N ASN A 75 0.21 -15.12 6.64
CA ASN A 75 1.43 -14.32 6.49
C ASN A 75 1.20 -12.94 5.84
N ALA A 76 0.13 -12.80 5.06
CA ALA A 76 -0.16 -11.57 4.32
C ALA A 76 -1.65 -11.46 3.99
N ILE A 77 -2.10 -10.24 3.70
CA ILE A 77 -3.46 -9.94 3.25
C ILE A 77 -3.39 -9.36 1.83
N THR A 78 -4.19 -9.90 0.93
CA THR A 78 -4.47 -9.30 -0.38
C THR A 78 -5.94 -8.89 -0.42
N THR A 79 -6.21 -7.61 -0.66
CA THR A 79 -7.57 -7.07 -0.69
C THR A 79 -8.09 -6.95 -2.11
N ALA A 80 -9.25 -7.56 -2.38
CA ALA A 80 -10.02 -7.27 -3.59
C ALA A 80 -10.64 -5.85 -3.52
N PRO A 81 -11.05 -5.25 -4.65
CA PRO A 81 -11.69 -3.93 -4.65
C PRO A 81 -12.98 -3.90 -3.82
N ILE A 82 -13.19 -2.80 -3.08
CA ILE A 82 -14.42 -2.53 -2.31
C ILE A 82 -15.15 -1.30 -2.82
N ASN A 83 -16.46 -1.23 -2.58
CA ASN A 83 -17.30 -0.10 -2.99
C ASN A 83 -17.59 0.84 -1.81
N LYS A 84 -17.02 2.05 -1.83
CA LYS A 84 -17.20 3.05 -0.76
C LYS A 84 -18.67 3.37 -0.48
N LYS A 85 -19.51 3.48 -1.52
CA LYS A 85 -20.95 3.76 -1.35
C LYS A 85 -21.65 2.64 -0.58
N SER A 86 -21.32 1.37 -0.84
CA SER A 86 -21.87 0.21 -0.13
C SER A 86 -21.46 0.22 1.34
N ILE A 87 -20.21 0.55 1.63
CA ILE A 87 -19.67 0.66 3.00
C ILE A 87 -20.39 1.77 3.77
N ASN A 88 -20.60 2.94 3.17
CA ASN A 88 -21.39 4.04 3.76
C ASN A 88 -22.84 3.63 4.01
N LEU A 89 -23.48 2.93 3.05
CA LEU A 89 -24.83 2.39 3.25
C LEU A 89 -24.92 1.40 4.40
N ALA A 90 -23.82 0.69 4.70
CA ALA A 90 -23.70 -0.20 5.85
C ALA A 90 -23.41 0.52 7.18
N GLY A 91 -23.32 1.86 7.18
CA GLY A 91 -23.11 2.69 8.37
C GLY A 91 -21.64 2.97 8.69
N PHE A 92 -20.71 2.66 7.78
CA PHE A 92 -19.28 2.83 7.98
C PHE A 92 -18.70 3.94 7.10
N ASN A 93 -17.81 4.78 7.65
CA ASN A 93 -17.35 6.01 7.01
C ASN A 93 -15.83 6.06 6.74
N TRP A 94 -15.21 4.93 6.35
CA TRP A 94 -13.79 4.94 5.99
C TRP A 94 -13.54 5.53 4.60
N PRO A 95 -12.50 6.36 4.43
CA PRO A 95 -12.12 6.90 3.12
C PRO A 95 -11.50 5.85 2.19
N GLY A 96 -10.94 4.77 2.72
CA GLY A 96 -10.27 3.71 1.93
C GLY A 96 -9.85 2.50 2.75
N HIS A 97 -9.17 1.56 2.08
CA HIS A 97 -8.62 0.35 2.71
C HIS A 97 -7.54 0.70 3.73
N THR A 98 -6.63 1.62 3.38
CA THR A 98 -5.48 1.95 4.22
C THR A 98 -5.93 2.43 5.60
N GLU A 99 -6.91 3.34 5.66
CA GLU A 99 -7.40 3.87 6.92
C GLU A 99 -8.17 2.83 7.73
N MET A 100 -8.94 1.96 7.06
CA MET A 100 -9.62 0.84 7.71
C MET A 100 -8.62 -0.15 8.32
N LEU A 101 -7.58 -0.51 7.58
CA LEU A 101 -6.52 -1.42 8.04
C LEU A 101 -5.75 -0.79 9.21
N SER A 102 -5.32 0.47 9.08
CA SER A 102 -4.64 1.21 10.15
C SER A 102 -5.45 1.23 11.45
N GLU A 103 -6.76 1.43 11.37
CA GLU A 103 -7.64 1.41 12.55
C GLU A 103 -7.70 0.01 13.18
N PHE A 104 -7.93 -1.03 12.37
CA PHE A 104 -8.01 -2.41 12.88
C PHE A 104 -6.68 -2.92 13.45
N THR A 105 -5.54 -2.47 12.92
CA THR A 105 -4.21 -2.85 13.42
C THR A 105 -3.67 -1.90 14.49
N ASN A 106 -4.41 -0.84 14.84
CA ASN A 106 -3.93 0.25 15.71
C ASN A 106 -2.58 0.83 15.24
N THR A 107 -2.40 0.93 13.92
CA THR A 107 -1.18 1.43 13.28
C THR A 107 -1.33 2.91 12.97
N LYS A 108 -0.38 3.72 13.48
CA LYS A 108 -0.39 5.17 13.29
C LYS A 108 0.22 5.58 11.94
N ASP A 109 1.35 4.98 11.61
CA ASP A 109 2.16 5.37 10.46
C ASP A 109 2.12 4.26 9.39
N VAL A 110 1.78 4.65 8.17
CA VAL A 110 1.70 3.75 7.01
C VAL A 110 2.38 4.40 5.81
N ALA A 111 2.95 3.56 4.95
CA ALA A 111 3.58 3.99 3.72
C ALA A 111 2.97 3.24 2.53
N LEU A 112 2.68 3.97 1.44
CA LEU A 112 2.27 3.34 0.19
C LEU A 112 3.51 3.03 -0.63
N MET A 113 3.75 1.74 -0.87
CA MET A 113 4.78 1.26 -1.78
C MET A 113 4.13 0.68 -3.05
N LEU A 114 4.66 1.04 -4.21
CA LEU A 114 4.44 0.31 -5.44
C LEU A 114 5.69 -0.47 -5.79
N THR A 115 5.50 -1.71 -6.23
CA THR A 115 6.57 -2.57 -6.70
C THR A 115 6.37 -2.86 -8.18
N GLY A 116 7.40 -2.61 -8.97
CA GLY A 116 7.62 -3.21 -10.29
C GLY A 116 8.65 -4.34 -10.19
N GLU A 117 9.04 -4.92 -11.33
CA GLU A 117 10.06 -5.99 -11.36
C GLU A 117 11.43 -5.49 -10.89
N THR A 118 11.78 -4.25 -11.22
CA THR A 118 13.12 -3.68 -11.01
C THR A 118 13.15 -2.46 -10.12
N LEU A 119 11.97 -1.95 -9.72
CA LEU A 119 11.84 -0.67 -9.02
C LEU A 119 10.73 -0.72 -7.97
N ARG A 120 11.07 -0.41 -6.72
CA ARG A 120 10.10 -0.11 -5.67
C ARG A 120 10.05 1.39 -5.44
N VAL A 121 8.85 1.97 -5.45
CA VAL A 121 8.64 3.39 -5.15
C VAL A 121 7.72 3.53 -3.96
N VAL A 122 8.17 4.26 -2.95
CA VAL A 122 7.39 4.64 -1.79
C VAL A 122 7.08 6.13 -1.85
N ILE A 123 5.88 6.54 -1.47
CA ILE A 123 5.47 7.94 -1.61
C ILE A 123 5.19 8.56 -0.24
N VAL A 124 5.76 9.74 0.02
CA VAL A 124 5.58 10.50 1.26
C VAL A 124 4.15 11.03 1.40
N THR A 125 3.60 11.59 0.31
CA THR A 125 2.21 12.08 0.26
C THR A 125 1.42 11.38 -0.85
N THR A 126 0.25 10.84 -0.51
CA THR A 126 -0.53 9.99 -1.43
C THR A 126 -1.63 10.80 -2.14
N HIS A 127 -2.90 10.49 -1.90
CA HIS A 127 -4.03 11.06 -2.63
C HIS A 127 -4.46 12.42 -2.06
N ILE A 128 -3.67 13.46 -2.32
CA ILE A 128 -3.95 14.83 -1.91
C ILE A 128 -3.85 15.82 -3.08
N PRO A 129 -4.53 16.98 -3.01
CA PRO A 129 -4.32 18.06 -3.99
C PRO A 129 -2.86 18.53 -4.03
N LEU A 130 -2.35 18.83 -5.23
CA LEU A 130 -0.94 19.20 -5.42
C LEU A 130 -0.53 20.44 -4.60
N ASN A 131 -1.43 21.42 -4.46
CA ASN A 131 -1.19 22.62 -3.63
C ASN A 131 -1.10 22.34 -2.12
N LYS A 132 -1.42 21.11 -1.68
CA LYS A 132 -1.32 20.65 -0.29
C LYS A 132 -0.09 19.79 0.00
N VAL A 133 0.65 19.38 -1.04
CA VAL A 133 1.82 18.51 -0.91
C VAL A 133 2.89 19.12 0.00
N LYS A 134 3.28 20.37 -0.24
CA LYS A 134 4.28 21.09 0.55
C LYS A 134 3.98 21.06 2.05
N GLU A 135 2.72 21.33 2.42
CA GLU A 135 2.28 21.44 3.82
C GLU A 135 2.43 20.11 4.60
N LEU A 136 2.44 18.97 3.91
CA LEU A 136 2.48 17.64 4.52
C LEU A 136 3.88 17.00 4.49
N ILE A 137 4.81 17.56 3.73
CA ILE A 137 6.21 17.12 3.73
C ILE A 137 6.91 17.79 4.89
N THR A 138 7.01 17.04 6.00
CA THR A 138 7.73 17.50 7.19
C THR A 138 8.93 16.59 7.44
N ARG A 139 9.95 17.09 8.16
CA ARG A 139 11.10 16.31 8.62
C ARG A 139 10.70 15.01 9.30
N LYS A 140 9.62 15.06 10.10
CA LYS A 140 9.08 13.89 10.80
C LYS A 140 8.50 12.90 9.79
N GLN A 141 7.66 13.38 8.88
CA GLN A 141 7.03 12.51 7.88
C GLN A 141 8.07 11.85 6.96
N VAL A 142 9.08 12.60 6.51
CA VAL A 142 10.19 12.06 5.71
C VAL A 142 10.94 10.98 6.48
N ALA A 143 11.32 11.24 7.73
CA ALA A 143 11.99 10.25 8.58
C ALA A 143 11.15 8.99 8.78
N THR A 144 9.86 9.15 9.14
CA THR A 144 8.92 8.03 9.32
C THR A 144 8.82 7.16 8.08
N ILE A 145 8.66 7.76 6.89
CA ILE A 145 8.53 7.00 5.64
C ILE A 145 9.82 6.27 5.29
N VAL A 146 10.99 6.89 5.52
CA VAL A 146 12.28 6.23 5.32
C VAL A 146 12.45 5.05 6.29
N GLN A 147 12.08 5.21 7.56
CA GLN A 147 12.14 4.16 8.57
C GLN A 147 11.22 2.98 8.24
N LEU A 148 9.96 3.25 7.89
CA LEU A 148 9.01 2.21 7.47
C LEU A 148 9.51 1.45 6.24
N THR A 149 10.06 2.18 5.25
CA THR A 149 10.63 1.58 4.04
C THR A 149 11.83 0.71 4.38
N HIS A 150 12.74 1.21 5.20
CA HIS A 150 13.93 0.48 5.64
C HIS A 150 13.55 -0.81 6.37
N GLN A 151 12.61 -0.74 7.33
CA GLN A 151 12.15 -1.91 8.08
C GLN A 151 11.53 -2.96 7.15
N TRP A 152 10.66 -2.54 6.24
CA TRP A 152 10.04 -3.46 5.29
C TRP A 152 11.07 -4.13 4.37
N LEU A 153 12.09 -3.39 3.91
CA LEU A 153 13.17 -3.93 3.08
C LEU A 153 14.05 -4.93 3.86
N LEU A 154 14.35 -4.66 5.13
CA LEU A 154 15.08 -5.58 6.00
C LEU A 154 14.33 -6.92 6.15
N GLU A 155 13.03 -6.85 6.35
CA GLU A 155 12.21 -8.05 6.57
C GLU A 155 11.97 -8.87 5.30
N ASN A 156 11.94 -8.23 4.13
CA ASN A 156 11.40 -8.85 2.91
C ASN A 156 12.34 -8.88 1.70
N VAL A 157 13.46 -8.13 1.73
CA VAL A 157 14.27 -7.92 0.52
C VAL A 157 15.77 -8.13 0.76
N THR A 158 16.37 -7.45 1.74
CA THR A 158 17.83 -7.43 1.91
C THR A 158 18.24 -7.04 3.33
N ASP A 159 19.32 -7.63 3.84
CA ASP A 159 19.88 -7.33 5.17
C ASP A 159 20.56 -5.96 5.26
N SER A 160 20.78 -5.27 4.12
CA SER A 160 21.43 -3.95 4.07
C SER A 160 20.75 -3.01 3.07
N PRO A 161 19.54 -2.50 3.37
CA PRO A 161 18.77 -1.71 2.41
C PRO A 161 19.47 -0.42 2.00
N ASN A 162 19.42 -0.12 0.71
CA ASN A 162 19.92 1.11 0.11
C ASN A 162 18.76 1.91 -0.50
N ILE A 163 18.45 3.05 0.11
CA ILE A 163 17.27 3.85 -0.23
C ILE A 163 17.71 5.17 -0.90
N ALA A 164 17.10 5.50 -2.04
CA ALA A 164 17.20 6.84 -2.62
C ALA A 164 15.98 7.68 -2.24
N VAL A 165 16.18 8.96 -1.98
CA VAL A 165 15.10 9.92 -1.68
C VAL A 165 15.19 11.09 -2.65
N THR A 166 14.08 11.48 -3.27
CA THR A 166 14.03 12.63 -4.18
C THR A 166 13.84 13.96 -3.43
N GLY A 167 14.12 15.08 -4.08
CA GLY A 167 13.59 16.39 -3.66
C GLY A 167 12.09 16.52 -3.96
N LEU A 168 11.47 17.55 -3.40
CA LEU A 168 10.14 18.01 -3.78
C LEU A 168 10.23 18.90 -5.02
N ASN A 169 11.14 19.87 -4.97
CA ASN A 169 11.29 20.89 -5.99
C ASN A 169 12.18 20.41 -7.15
N PRO A 170 12.02 20.99 -8.35
CA PRO A 170 12.97 20.80 -9.43
C PRO A 170 14.39 21.10 -8.94
N HIS A 171 15.35 20.25 -9.33
CA HIS A 171 16.75 20.40 -8.96
C HIS A 171 16.99 20.48 -7.44
N CYS A 172 16.10 19.90 -6.63
CA CYS A 172 16.17 19.96 -5.16
C CYS A 172 16.19 21.40 -4.61
N GLY A 173 15.46 22.30 -5.25
CA GLY A 173 15.34 23.69 -4.83
C GLY A 173 16.52 24.57 -5.24
N ASP A 174 17.58 24.01 -5.85
CA ASP A 174 18.78 24.72 -6.32
C ASP A 174 19.36 25.68 -5.25
N GLY A 175 19.56 25.15 -4.04
CA GLY A 175 20.08 25.92 -2.90
C GLY A 175 19.10 26.92 -2.29
N GLY A 176 17.80 26.79 -2.58
CA GLY A 176 16.73 27.68 -2.06
C GLY A 176 16.08 28.55 -3.13
N ILE A 177 16.63 28.59 -4.35
CA ILE A 177 16.12 29.42 -5.46
C ILE A 177 14.71 28.98 -5.88
N PHE A 178 14.45 27.68 -5.90
CA PHE A 178 13.17 27.09 -6.32
C PHE A 178 12.40 26.46 -5.17
N GLY A 179 12.45 27.06 -3.98
CA GLY A 179 11.84 26.54 -2.76
C GLY A 179 12.89 26.06 -1.76
N GLU A 180 12.47 25.97 -0.51
CA GLU A 180 13.34 25.74 0.66
C GLU A 180 13.02 24.43 1.39
N GLU A 181 12.06 23.65 0.90
CA GLU A 181 11.55 22.44 1.53
C GLU A 181 12.63 21.36 1.66
N GLU A 182 13.58 21.31 0.71
CA GLU A 182 14.75 20.46 0.84
C GLU A 182 15.59 20.82 2.06
N LEU A 183 15.86 22.11 2.25
CA LEU A 183 16.72 22.61 3.34
C LEU A 183 16.03 22.52 4.70
N THR A 184 14.72 22.78 4.73
CA THR A 184 13.96 22.94 5.97
C THR A 184 13.30 21.64 6.45
N GLU A 185 12.96 20.72 5.54
CA GLU A 185 12.20 19.51 5.88
C GLU A 185 12.88 18.21 5.42
N ILE A 186 13.28 18.09 4.16
CA ILE A 186 13.75 16.81 3.59
C ILE A 186 15.16 16.45 4.07
N ILE A 187 16.14 17.36 3.96
CA ILE A 187 17.51 17.13 4.43
C ILE A 187 17.51 16.87 5.94
N PRO A 188 16.84 17.69 6.78
CA PRO A 188 16.73 17.39 8.21
C PRO A 188 16.09 16.03 8.51
N GLY A 189 15.05 15.63 7.76
CA GLY A 189 14.44 14.30 7.88
C GLY A 189 15.42 13.17 7.54
N LEU A 190 16.21 13.33 6.49
CA LEU A 190 17.27 12.39 6.10
C LEU A 190 18.41 12.31 7.14
N GLU A 191 18.77 13.43 7.77
CA GLU A 191 19.78 13.44 8.83
C GLU A 191 19.35 12.66 10.06
N ILE A 192 18.06 12.68 10.42
CA ILE A 192 17.51 11.89 11.54
C ILE A 192 17.79 10.40 11.30
N VAL A 193 17.35 9.88 10.15
CA VAL A 193 17.47 8.45 9.83
C VAL A 193 18.91 8.01 9.55
N ARG A 194 19.76 8.89 9.02
CA ARG A 194 21.21 8.61 8.86
C ARG A 194 21.92 8.46 10.21
N LYS A 195 21.53 9.24 11.23
CA LYS A 195 22.06 9.08 12.60
C LYS A 195 21.65 7.75 13.23
N GLU A 196 20.55 7.15 12.76
CA GLU A 196 20.10 5.81 13.14
C GLU A 196 20.82 4.69 12.36
N GLY A 197 21.73 5.04 11.45
CA GLY A 197 22.47 4.09 10.62
C GLY A 197 21.76 3.67 9.33
N ILE A 198 20.59 4.27 9.01
CA ILE A 198 19.85 3.94 7.79
C ILE A 198 20.56 4.53 6.58
N LYS A 199 20.86 3.67 5.59
CA LYS A 199 21.49 4.08 4.32
C LYS A 199 20.46 4.71 3.38
N ALA A 200 20.13 5.97 3.65
CA ALA A 200 19.25 6.79 2.83
C ALA A 200 20.02 7.94 2.16
N SER A 201 20.12 7.91 0.83
CA SER A 201 20.86 8.89 0.02
C SER A 201 19.91 9.92 -0.62
N GLY A 202 20.38 11.16 -0.81
CA GLY A 202 19.60 12.26 -1.38
C GLY A 202 19.58 13.53 -0.51
N PRO A 203 18.68 14.49 -0.80
CA PRO A 203 17.69 14.41 -1.86
C PRO A 203 18.32 14.45 -3.26
N PHE A 204 17.74 13.70 -4.19
CA PHE A 204 18.14 13.73 -5.62
C PHE A 204 17.07 14.46 -6.46
N SER A 205 17.50 15.15 -7.52
CA SER A 205 16.55 15.70 -8.49
C SER A 205 15.80 14.53 -9.15
N ALA A 206 14.47 14.55 -9.08
CA ALA A 206 13.66 13.39 -9.45
C ALA A 206 13.85 13.00 -10.92
N ASP A 207 13.85 13.97 -11.82
CA ASP A 207 14.10 13.78 -13.25
C ASP A 207 15.49 13.17 -13.52
N ALA A 208 16.54 13.73 -12.91
CA ALA A 208 17.91 13.25 -13.08
C ALA A 208 18.11 11.85 -12.49
N LEU A 209 17.46 11.56 -11.36
CA LEU A 209 17.47 10.23 -10.74
C LEU A 209 16.79 9.23 -11.67
N PHE A 210 15.52 9.43 -12.02
CA PHE A 210 14.78 8.45 -12.83
C PHE A 210 15.31 8.29 -14.25
N ALA A 211 15.91 9.33 -14.85
CA ALA A 211 16.53 9.23 -16.17
C ALA A 211 17.80 8.37 -16.19
N LYS A 212 18.49 8.22 -15.06
CA LYS A 212 19.77 7.49 -14.97
C LYS A 212 19.71 6.24 -14.10
N LEU A 213 18.60 6.03 -13.40
CA LEU A 213 18.42 4.96 -12.44
C LEU A 213 18.63 3.61 -13.11
N LYS A 214 19.64 2.87 -12.64
CA LYS A 214 19.87 1.50 -13.11
C LYS A 214 19.02 0.52 -12.29
N PRO A 215 18.56 -0.58 -12.89
CA PRO A 215 17.91 -1.66 -12.14
C PRO A 215 18.77 -2.10 -10.96
N ASN A 216 18.15 -2.26 -9.80
CA ASN A 216 18.79 -2.71 -8.55
C ASN A 216 19.92 -1.79 -8.02
N GLU A 217 20.02 -0.54 -8.48
CA GLU A 217 20.95 0.44 -7.90
C GLU A 217 20.51 0.86 -6.48
N TYR A 218 19.20 0.97 -6.28
CA TYR A 218 18.55 1.18 -5.00
C TYR A 218 17.46 0.14 -4.79
N ASP A 219 17.27 -0.29 -3.55
CA ASP A 219 16.24 -1.26 -3.18
C ASP A 219 14.84 -0.63 -3.17
N ALA A 220 14.79 0.67 -2.90
CA ALA A 220 13.60 1.52 -3.05
C ALA A 220 13.97 2.99 -3.33
N VAL A 221 13.07 3.68 -4.02
CA VAL A 221 13.08 5.13 -4.21
C VAL A 221 11.91 5.75 -3.47
N ILE A 222 12.16 6.73 -2.61
CA ILE A 222 11.13 7.50 -1.91
C ILE A 222 10.89 8.80 -2.66
N THR A 223 9.65 9.03 -3.09
CA THR A 223 9.20 10.26 -3.76
C THR A 223 8.29 11.09 -2.88
N MET A 224 8.27 12.40 -3.12
CA MET A 224 7.58 13.36 -2.27
C MET A 224 6.06 13.39 -2.50
N TYR A 225 5.59 13.13 -3.72
CA TYR A 225 4.18 13.08 -4.07
C TYR A 225 3.84 12.04 -5.13
N HIS A 226 2.54 11.75 -5.27
CA HIS A 226 2.01 10.67 -6.11
C HIS A 226 2.60 10.66 -7.52
N ASP A 227 2.34 11.69 -8.33
CA ASP A 227 2.72 11.68 -9.75
C ASP A 227 4.25 11.64 -9.97
N GLN A 228 5.04 12.17 -9.02
CA GLN A 228 6.51 12.10 -9.07
C GLN A 228 7.03 10.67 -9.14
N GLY A 229 6.38 9.76 -8.40
CA GLY A 229 6.75 8.34 -8.37
C GLY A 229 5.95 7.49 -9.35
N MET A 230 4.68 7.83 -9.59
CA MET A 230 3.78 6.98 -10.36
C MET A 230 4.09 7.01 -11.85
N ILE A 231 4.44 8.18 -12.39
CA ILE A 231 4.76 8.31 -13.81
C ILE A 231 5.97 7.42 -14.17
N PRO A 232 7.13 7.52 -13.47
CA PRO A 232 8.27 6.65 -13.74
C PRO A 232 7.95 5.16 -13.65
N VAL A 233 7.28 4.70 -12.59
CA VAL A 233 6.95 3.28 -12.40
C VAL A 233 6.06 2.76 -13.52
N LYS A 234 5.04 3.53 -13.93
CA LYS A 234 4.13 3.11 -15.00
C LYS A 234 4.78 3.17 -16.38
N MET A 235 5.79 3.99 -16.58
CA MET A 235 6.58 4.02 -17.82
C MET A 235 7.62 2.91 -17.88
N ALA A 236 8.22 2.54 -16.74
CA ALA A 236 9.21 1.47 -16.65
C ALA A 236 8.62 0.06 -16.84
N ASN A 237 7.32 -0.12 -16.53
CA ASN A 237 6.60 -1.39 -16.70
C ASN A 237 5.89 -1.51 -18.08
N ARG A 238 6.33 -0.76 -19.10
CA ARG A 238 5.87 -0.89 -20.49
C ARG A 238 6.93 -1.59 -21.32
#